data_AF-A0A6G0VY54-F1
#
_entry.id   AF-A0A6G0VY54-F1
#
_cell.length_a   1.000
_cell.length_b   1.000
_cell.length_c   1.000
_cell.angle_alpha   90.00
_cell.angle_beta   90.00
_cell.angle_gamma   90.00
#
_symmetry.space_group_name_H-M   'P 1'
#
loop_
_entity.id
_entity.type
_entity.pdbx_description
1 polymer ?
#
loop_
_entity_poly.entity_id
_entity_poly.type
_entity_poly.pdbx_seq_one_letter_code
_entity_poly.pdbx_strand_id
1 'polypeptide(L)' 'MLLRNLIPPKLCNGTRLRVKTLHRNVIEVTIFPGCGMGETVFLIRIPLIPSDYVTNMRLGIHTIVTIMPRNNMHK' A
#
# COMPACT_ATOMS: atom_id res chain seq x y z
N MET A 1 4.00 -6.66 6.91
CA MET A 1 5.01 -5.62 6.62
C MET A 1 4.84 -5.20 5.17
N LEU A 2 5.21 -3.96 4.83
CA LEU A 2 5.20 -3.46 3.46
C LEU A 2 6.31 -4.15 2.66
N LEU A 3 6.04 -4.56 1.41
CA LEU A 3 7.00 -5.31 0.56
C LEU A 3 7.69 -4.47 -0.53
N ARG A 4 7.37 -3.17 -0.60
CA ARG A 4 7.90 -2.25 -1.61
C ARG A 4 7.97 -0.85 -1.03
N ASN A 5 8.83 0.00 -1.59
CA ASN A 5 8.88 1.40 -1.18
C ASN A 5 7.72 2.18 -1.79
N LEU A 6 6.99 2.95 -0.96
CA LEU A 6 5.97 3.90 -1.41
C LEU A 6 6.46 5.33 -1.18
N ILE A 7 6.67 5.69 0.09
CA ILE A 7 7.08 7.03 0.51
C ILE A 7 8.13 6.90 1.61
N PRO A 8 9.42 6.81 1.26
CA PRO A 8 10.49 6.91 2.23
C PRO A 8 10.45 8.27 2.96
N PRO A 9 10.77 8.33 4.26
CA PRO A 9 11.16 7.23 5.14
C PRO A 9 9.99 6.53 5.86
N LYS A 10 8.73 6.95 5.66
CA LYS A 10 7.57 6.49 6.42
C LYS A 10 7.04 5.12 5.97
N LEU A 11 6.92 4.94 4.66
CA LEU A 11 6.33 3.75 4.02
C LEU A 11 7.35 3.16 3.05
N CYS A 12 8.32 2.46 3.63
CA CYS A 12 9.37 1.75 2.90
C CYS A 12 9.25 0.25 3.11
N ASN A 13 9.98 -0.52 2.31
CA ASN A 13 10.04 -1.97 2.46
C ASN A 13 10.44 -2.32 3.89
N GLY A 14 9.68 -3.23 4.51
CA GLY A 14 9.85 -3.59 5.91
C GLY A 14 9.05 -2.75 6.92
N THR A 15 8.39 -1.65 6.52
CA THR A 15 7.51 -0.92 7.45
C THR A 15 6.45 -1.87 8.01
N ARG A 16 6.37 -1.95 9.35
CA ARG A 16 5.32 -2.71 10.04
C ARG A 16 4.06 -1.87 10.10
N LEU A 17 2.98 -2.44 9.59
CA LEU A 17 1.68 -1.81 9.50
C LEU A 17 0.69 -2.67 10.28
N ARG A 18 -0.16 -2.04 11.07
CA ARG A 18 -1.30 -2.67 11.73
C ARG A 18 -2.54 -2.40 10.89
N VAL A 19 -3.20 -3.45 10.43
CA VAL A 19 -4.47 -3.30 9.69
C VAL A 19 -5.56 -2.86 10.67
N LYS A 20 -6.32 -1.85 10.27
CA LYS A 20 -7.49 -1.37 11.00
C LYS A 20 -8.79 -1.85 10.33
N THR A 21 -8.90 -1.63 9.01
CA THR A 21 -10.09 -2.01 8.24
C THR A 21 -9.72 -2.49 6.83
N LEU A 22 -10.42 -3.50 6.33
CA LEU A 22 -10.30 -3.97 4.95
C LEU A 22 -11.55 -3.56 4.15
N HIS A 23 -11.37 -2.66 3.19
CA HIS A 23 -12.41 -2.31 2.23
C HIS A 23 -12.26 -3.12 0.94
N ARG A 24 -13.22 -2.94 0.02
CA ARG A 24 -13.22 -3.62 -1.27
C ARG A 24 -11.93 -3.38 -2.06
N ASN A 25 -11.52 -2.11 -2.17
CA ASN A 25 -10.36 -1.68 -2.96
C ASN A 25 -9.23 -1.04 -2.14
N VAL A 26 -9.44 -0.84 -0.84
CA VAL A 26 -8.53 -0.07 0.03
C VAL A 26 -8.33 -0.80 1.35
N ILE A 27 -7.15 -0.67 1.95
CA ILE A 27 -6.81 -1.17 3.28
C ILE A 27 -6.48 0.05 4.14
N GLU A 28 -7.23 0.25 5.21
CA GLU A 28 -6.90 1.20 6.25
C GLU A 28 -5.88 0.56 7.19
N VAL A 29 -4.71 1.19 7.33
CA VAL A 29 -3.64 0.70 8.19
C VAL A 29 -3.03 1.82 9.02
N THR A 30 -2.40 1.46 10.13
CA THR A 30 -1.65 2.35 11.00
C THR A 30 -0.19 1.93 11.08
N ILE A 31 0.75 2.87 11.05
CA ILE A 31 2.19 2.56 11.17
C ILE A 31 2.55 2.18 12.61
N PHE A 32 3.26 1.07 12.79
CA PHE A 32 3.36 0.36 14.09
C PHE A 32 4.67 -0.44 14.24
N PRO A 33 5.89 0.06 13.91
CA PRO A 33 6.48 1.32 14.39
C PRO A 33 7.33 2.07 13.32
N GLY A 34 8.04 3.13 13.72
CA GLY A 34 9.00 3.87 12.87
C GLY A 34 8.58 5.30 12.56
N CYS A 35 9.13 5.88 11.48
CA CYS A 35 8.76 7.24 11.05
C CYS A 35 7.27 7.26 10.65
N GLY A 36 6.48 8.12 11.30
CA GLY A 36 5.03 8.18 11.11
C GLY A 36 4.22 7.19 11.97
N MET A 37 4.79 6.60 13.02
CA MET A 37 4.04 5.77 13.97
C MET A 37 2.74 6.44 14.42
N GLY A 38 1.64 5.68 14.40
CA GLY A 38 0.31 6.19 14.73
C GLY A 38 -0.43 6.88 13.57
N GLU A 39 0.26 7.25 12.49
CA GLU A 39 -0.39 7.77 11.29
C GLU A 39 -1.24 6.69 10.62
N THR A 40 -2.47 7.06 10.25
CA THR A 40 -3.38 6.21 9.48
C THR A 40 -3.20 6.49 8.01
N VAL A 41 -2.94 5.44 7.22
CA VAL A 41 -2.75 5.52 5.78
C VAL A 41 -3.67 4.52 5.07
N PHE A 42 -4.04 4.87 3.84
CA PHE A 42 -4.93 4.08 3.00
C PHE A 42 -4.15 3.51 1.83
N LEU A 43 -4.08 2.18 1.75
CA LEU A 43 -3.37 1.46 0.69
C LEU A 43 -4.36 0.83 -0.29
N ILE A 44 -4.20 1.11 -1.58
CA ILE A 44 -5.01 0.45 -2.62
C ILE A 44 -4.62 -1.04 -2.71
N ARG A 45 -5.63 -1.91 -2.73
CA ARG A 45 -5.46 -3.36 -2.94
C ARG A 45 -5.07 -3.61 -4.39
N ILE A 46 -3.84 -4.03 -4.61
CA ILE A 46 -3.35 -4.48 -5.92
C ILE A 46 -3.24 -6.00 -5.88
N PRO A 47 -3.86 -6.73 -6.83
CA PRO A 47 -3.69 -8.17 -6.92
C PRO A 47 -2.23 -8.49 -7.24
N LEU A 48 -1.62 -9.38 -6.45
CA LEU A 48 -0.35 -10.00 -6.78
C LEU A 48 -0.62 -11.01 -7.89
N ILE A 49 -0.19 -10.71 -9.11
CA ILE A 49 -0.24 -11.66 -10.22
C ILE A 49 1.07 -12.46 -10.19
N PRO A 50 1.03 -13.79 -10.11
CA PRO A 50 2.24 -14.63 -10.16
C PRO A 50 3.02 -14.40 -11.45
N SER A 51 4.35 -14.29 -11.35
CA SER A 51 5.23 -14.06 -12.50
C SER A 51 5.19 -15.21 -13.52
N ASP A 52 4.76 -16.39 -13.11
CA ASP A 52 4.66 -17.59 -13.96
C ASP A 52 3.58 -17.45 -15.05
N TYR A 53 2.71 -16.44 -14.96
CA TYR A 53 1.73 -16.07 -15.99
C TYR A 53 2.21 -14.90 -16.89
N VAL A 54 3.42 -14.37 -16.67
CA VAL A 54 3.91 -13.10 -17.24
C VAL A 54 4.82 -13.32 -18.47
N THR A 55 4.43 -14.19 -19.41
CA THR A 55 5.07 -14.22 -20.74
C THR A 55 4.39 -13.32 -21.77
N ASN A 56 3.26 -12.67 -21.44
CA ASN A 56 2.54 -11.84 -22.43
C ASN A 56 1.92 -10.53 -21.91
N MET A 57 2.29 -10.06 -20.72
CA MET A 57 1.95 -8.71 -20.28
C MET A 57 3.21 -7.93 -19.98
N ARG A 58 3.70 -7.26 -21.03
CA ARG A 58 4.64 -6.13 -20.94
C ARG A 58 3.90 -4.95 -20.30
N LEU A 59 3.37 -5.11 -19.09
CA LEU A 59 2.80 -4.00 -18.33
C LEU A 59 3.94 -3.21 -17.72
N GLY A 60 4.04 -1.96 -18.15
CA GLY A 60 5.04 -1.00 -17.72
C GLY A 60 5.22 -0.97 -16.21
N ILE A 61 6.47 -0.79 -15.83
CA ILE A 61 7.07 -0.94 -14.51
C ILE A 61 6.71 0.25 -13.58
N HIS A 62 5.54 0.86 -13.75
CA HIS A 62 5.05 1.97 -12.93
C HIS A 62 3.75 1.55 -12.24
N THR A 63 3.86 0.66 -11.26
CA THR A 63 2.75 0.42 -10.33
C THR A 63 2.67 1.60 -9.36
N ILE A 64 1.98 2.66 -9.76
CA ILE A 64 1.73 3.85 -8.92
C ILE A 64 0.81 3.42 -7.77
N VAL A 65 1.35 3.38 -6.56
CA VAL A 65 0.57 3.16 -5.35
C VAL A 65 0.11 4.52 -4.85
N THR A 66 -1.11 4.90 -5.18
CA THR A 66 -1.67 6.15 -4.66
C THR A 66 -2.15 5.93 -3.23
N ILE A 67 -1.60 6.71 -2.30
CA ILE A 67 -2.13 6.81 -0.93
C ILE A 67 -3.26 7.82 -0.97
N MET A 68 -4.47 7.42 -0.60
CA MET A 68 -5.59 8.36 -0.51
C MET A 68 -5.53 9.11 0.82
N PRO A 69 -5.69 10.45 0.84
CA PRO A 69 -5.82 11.20 2.08
C PRO A 69 -7.14 10.83 2.77
N ARG A 70 -7.11 10.73 4.10
CA ARG A 70 -8.24 10.30 4.96
C ARG A 70 -9.56 11.04 4.68
N ASN A 71 -9.49 12.30 4.26
CA ASN A 71 -10.66 13.14 3.98
C ASN A 71 -11.44 12.75 2.71
N ASN A 72 -10.84 11.93 1.82
CA ASN A 72 -11.47 11.54 0.55
C ASN A 72 -12.22 10.20 0.60
N MET A 73 -12.35 9.57 1.77
CA MET A 73 -13.06 8.28 1.90
C MET A 73 -14.58 8.40 2.04
N HIS A 74 -15.10 9.61 2.28
CA HIS A 74 -16.54 9.87 2.49
C HIS A 74 -17.23 10.52 1.28
N LYS A 75 -16.61 10.51 0.10
CA LYS A 75 -17.19 11.03 -1.14
C LYS A 75 -17.37 9.93 -2.16
#